data_AF-A0A182TCV2-F1
#
_entry.id   AF-A0A182TCV2-F1
#
_cell.length_a   1.000
_cell.length_b   1.000
_cell.length_c   1.000
_cell.angle_alpha   90.00
_cell.angle_beta   90.00
_cell.angle_gamma   90.00
#
_symmetry.space_group_name_H-M   'P 1'
#
loop_
_entity.id
_entity.type
_entity.pdbx_description
1 polymer ?
#
loop_
_entity_poly.entity_id
_entity_poly.type
_entity_poly.pdbx_seq_one_letter_code
_entity_poly.pdbx_strand_id
1 'polypeptide(L)'
;MIWQNFAVLNCPPSIYYLPDFITKEEECAIMQAVDKTPRPRWTQLSNRRLINYGGVPHPKGMIAEDIPVWLHHYVERINQLNVYAEGIKANHVLVNEYLPGQGIMPHLDGPLFFPTITTISCGSHTVLEYYEQTEDANGQDGSG
;
A
#
# COMPACT_ATOMS: atom_id res chain seq x y z
N MET A 1 -18.19 5.79 9.46
CA MET A 1 -17.92 4.35 9.65
C MET A 1 -17.00 4.21 10.84
N ILE A 2 -17.29 3.32 11.80
CA ILE A 2 -16.42 3.06 12.97
C ILE A 2 -15.54 1.86 12.62
N TRP A 3 -14.40 2.12 11.99
CA TRP A 3 -13.49 1.09 11.49
C TRP A 3 -12.90 0.23 12.62
N GLN A 4 -12.88 0.75 13.85
CA GLN A 4 -12.38 0.05 15.04
C GLN A 4 -13.18 -1.24 15.35
N ASN A 5 -14.42 -1.35 14.87
CA ASN A 5 -15.24 -2.54 15.02
C ASN A 5 -14.82 -3.70 14.10
N PHE A 6 -13.86 -3.47 13.20
CA PHE A 6 -13.39 -4.42 12.20
C PHE A 6 -11.99 -4.98 12.53
N ALA A 7 -11.62 -5.00 13.82
CA ALA A 7 -10.39 -5.63 14.26
C ALA A 7 -10.38 -7.12 13.89
N VAL A 8 -9.27 -7.59 13.34
CA VAL A 8 -9.13 -8.98 12.91
C VAL A 8 -8.75 -9.86 14.11
N LEU A 9 -9.55 -10.89 14.38
CA LEU A 9 -9.26 -11.86 15.43
C LEU A 9 -8.01 -12.68 15.08
N ASN A 10 -7.23 -13.06 16.09
CA ASN A 10 -5.97 -13.82 15.95
C ASN A 10 -4.86 -13.09 15.16
N CYS A 11 -4.96 -11.77 15.03
CA CYS A 11 -3.91 -10.89 14.54
C CYS A 11 -3.52 -9.87 15.63
N PRO A 12 -2.34 -9.22 15.52
CA PRO A 12 -2.04 -8.03 16.31
C PRO A 12 -3.20 -7.02 16.36
N PRO A 13 -3.43 -6.34 17.50
CA PRO A 13 -4.58 -5.44 17.71
C PRO A 13 -4.53 -4.15 16.85
N SER A 14 -3.46 -3.98 16.07
CA SER A 14 -3.28 -2.92 15.09
C SER A 14 -3.81 -3.26 13.69
N ILE A 15 -4.36 -4.47 13.48
CA ILE A 15 -4.84 -4.94 12.17
C ILE A 15 -6.36 -4.90 12.09
N TYR A 16 -6.87 -4.22 11.07
CA TYR A 16 -8.29 -4.02 10.80
C TYR A 16 -8.60 -4.40 9.35
N TYR A 17 -9.73 -5.07 9.11
CA TYR A 17 -10.18 -5.46 7.77
C TYR A 17 -11.56 -4.89 7.47
N LEU A 18 -11.62 -3.90 6.58
CA LEU A 18 -12.87 -3.27 6.16
C LEU A 18 -13.36 -3.93 4.87
N PRO A 19 -14.37 -4.82 4.92
CA PRO A 19 -14.96 -5.38 3.71
C PRO A 19 -15.68 -4.29 2.91
N ASP A 20 -15.73 -4.46 1.60
CA ASP A 20 -16.49 -3.61 0.69
C ASP A 20 -16.19 -2.10 0.83
N PHE A 21 -14.95 -1.75 1.22
CA PHE A 21 -14.52 -0.35 1.34
C PHE A 21 -14.57 0.39 -0.01
N ILE A 22 -14.32 -0.33 -1.10
CA ILE A 22 -14.58 0.11 -2.48
C ILE A 22 -15.79 -0.64 -3.05
N THR A 23 -16.54 -0.01 -3.94
CA THR A 23 -17.58 -0.72 -4.71
C THR A 23 -16.97 -1.49 -5.87
N LYS A 24 -17.75 -2.38 -6.50
CA LYS A 24 -17.31 -3.11 -7.71
C LYS A 24 -17.01 -2.18 -8.88
N GLU A 25 -17.76 -1.09 -8.99
CA GLU A 25 -17.57 -0.06 -10.02
C GLU A 25 -16.27 0.71 -9.78
N GLU A 26 -15.97 1.02 -8.51
CA GLU A 26 -14.71 1.65 -8.11
C GLU A 26 -13.52 0.73 -8.35
N GLU A 27 -13.62 -0.56 -8.02
CA GLU A 27 -12.59 -1.56 -8.35
C GLU A 27 -12.32 -1.59 -9.85
N CYS A 28 -13.38 -1.68 -10.67
CA CYS A 28 -13.26 -1.64 -12.13
C CYS A 28 -12.59 -0.34 -12.62
N ALA A 29 -12.94 0.81 -12.03
CA ALA A 29 -12.32 2.09 -12.36
C ALA A 29 -10.84 2.14 -11.98
N ILE A 30 -10.44 1.59 -10.83
CA ILE A 30 -9.03 1.45 -10.43
C ILE A 30 -8.28 0.61 -11.46
N MET A 31 -8.79 -0.59 -11.79
CA MET A 31 -8.14 -1.49 -12.75
C MET A 31 -7.96 -0.82 -14.12
N GLN A 32 -9.00 -0.15 -14.64
CA GLN A 32 -8.91 0.59 -15.90
C GLN A 32 -7.91 1.76 -15.85
N ALA A 33 -7.82 2.48 -14.73
CA ALA A 33 -6.86 3.58 -14.58
C ALA A 33 -5.41 3.07 -14.54
N VAL A 34 -5.18 1.93 -13.86
CA VAL A 34 -3.89 1.25 -13.84
C VAL A 34 -3.49 0.80 -15.25
N ASP A 35 -4.40 0.17 -16.00
CA ASP A 35 -4.15 -0.26 -17.39
C ASP A 35 -3.82 0.90 -18.34
N LYS A 36 -4.45 2.07 -18.13
CA LYS A 36 -4.23 3.30 -18.90
C LYS A 36 -2.97 4.07 -18.48
N THR A 37 -2.26 3.63 -17.44
CA THR A 37 -1.06 4.33 -16.97
C THR A 37 0.01 4.37 -18.08
N PRO A 38 0.54 5.57 -18.43
CA PRO A 38 1.51 5.71 -19.52
C PRO A 38 2.76 4.85 -19.30
N ARG A 39 3.29 4.28 -20.38
CA ARG A 39 4.56 3.54 -20.36
C ARG A 39 5.71 4.45 -20.83
N PRO A 40 6.89 4.43 -20.17
CA PRO A 40 7.24 3.66 -18.98
C PRO A 40 6.90 4.40 -17.67
N ARG A 41 6.15 3.74 -16.77
CA ARG A 41 6.00 4.14 -15.35
C ARG A 41 6.21 2.99 -14.37
N TRP A 42 6.08 1.75 -14.84
CA TRP A 42 6.31 0.57 -14.02
C TRP A 42 7.79 0.37 -13.74
N THR A 43 8.13 0.25 -12.47
CA THR A 43 9.41 -0.33 -12.04
C THR A 43 9.24 -1.83 -11.95
N GLN A 44 9.96 -2.57 -12.79
CA GLN A 44 10.00 -4.04 -12.72
C GLN A 44 10.93 -4.48 -11.59
N LEU A 45 10.42 -5.31 -10.69
CA LEU A 45 11.18 -6.00 -9.64
C LEU A 45 11.20 -7.50 -9.93
N SER A 46 11.92 -8.27 -9.10
CA SER A 46 12.18 -9.70 -9.34
C SER A 46 10.91 -10.52 -9.61
N ASN A 47 9.85 -10.32 -8.82
CA ASN A 47 8.60 -11.10 -8.90
C ASN A 47 7.33 -10.25 -8.98
N ARG A 48 7.45 -8.94 -9.18
CA ARG A 48 6.31 -8.01 -9.23
C ARG A 48 6.69 -6.75 -9.98
N ARG A 49 5.72 -5.90 -10.28
CA ARG A 49 6.00 -4.53 -10.72
C ARG A 49 5.29 -3.53 -9.82
N LEU A 50 5.86 -2.34 -9.69
CA LEU A 50 5.30 -1.26 -8.89
C LEU A 50 5.27 0.09 -9.61
N ILE A 51 4.38 0.98 -9.15
CA ILE A 51 4.38 2.41 -9.45
C ILE A 51 4.34 3.17 -8.13
N ASN A 52 5.08 4.29 -8.06
CA ASN A 52 5.00 5.25 -6.97
C ASN A 52 4.20 6.48 -7.42
N TYR A 53 3.31 6.98 -6.56
CA TYR A 53 2.58 8.22 -6.72
C TYR A 53 2.64 9.04 -5.43
N GLY A 54 2.65 10.37 -5.54
CA GLY A 54 2.71 11.25 -4.36
C GLY A 54 4.14 11.54 -3.86
N GLY A 55 5.11 10.78 -4.35
CA GLY A 55 6.52 11.09 -4.19
C GLY A 55 7.41 9.92 -4.61
N VAL A 56 8.70 10.20 -4.80
CA VAL A 56 9.71 9.19 -5.12
C VAL A 56 10.75 9.15 -4.00
N PRO A 57 11.03 7.97 -3.42
CA PRO A 57 12.11 7.82 -2.46
C PRO A 57 13.46 8.23 -3.07
N HIS A 58 14.21 9.05 -2.36
CA HIS A 58 15.53 9.53 -2.72
C HIS A 58 16.48 9.35 -1.52
N PRO A 59 17.80 9.16 -1.72
CA PRO A 59 18.75 9.05 -0.61
C PRO A 59 18.75 10.20 0.41
N LYS A 60 18.12 11.34 0.07
CA LYS A 60 17.99 12.52 0.94
C LYS A 60 16.57 12.73 1.51
N GLY A 61 15.66 11.76 1.34
CA GLY A 61 14.27 11.86 1.76
C GLY A 61 13.27 11.56 0.63
N MET A 62 12.07 12.11 0.70
CA MET A 62 11.04 11.95 -0.32
C MET A 62 11.00 13.18 -1.24
N ILE A 63 11.08 12.99 -2.55
CA ILE A 63 10.77 14.06 -3.52
C ILE A 63 9.25 14.02 -3.73
N ALA A 64 8.53 15.04 -3.26
CA ALA A 64 7.08 15.09 -3.38
C ALA A 64 6.63 15.29 -4.84
N GLU A 65 5.58 14.58 -5.23
CA GLU A 65 4.91 14.72 -6.52
C GLU A 65 3.40 14.76 -6.32
N ASP A 66 2.66 15.28 -7.29
CA ASP A 66 1.21 15.25 -7.22
C ASP A 66 0.68 13.82 -7.38
N ILE A 67 -0.24 13.44 -6.48
CA ILE A 67 -1.02 12.21 -6.66
C ILE A 67 -1.94 12.39 -7.88
N PRO A 68 -2.01 11.42 -8.82
CA PRO A 68 -2.95 11.47 -9.93
C PRO A 68 -4.40 11.66 -9.48
N VAL A 69 -5.17 12.47 -10.22
CA VAL A 69 -6.56 12.81 -9.91
C VAL A 69 -7.45 11.58 -9.70
N TRP A 70 -7.22 10.49 -10.45
CA TRP A 70 -8.03 9.27 -10.32
C TRP A 70 -7.88 8.58 -8.96
N LEU A 71 -6.81 8.88 -8.20
CA LEU A 71 -6.59 8.38 -6.84
C LEU A 71 -7.18 9.28 -5.75
N HIS A 72 -7.51 10.55 -6.06
CA HIS A 72 -7.88 11.55 -5.04
C HIS A 72 -9.10 11.10 -4.22
N HIS A 73 -10.12 10.57 -4.88
CA HIS A 73 -11.33 10.05 -4.20
C HIS A 73 -11.01 9.00 -3.14
N TYR A 74 -10.14 8.03 -3.48
CA TYR A 74 -9.77 6.95 -2.56
C TYR A 74 -8.89 7.43 -1.42
N VAL A 75 -7.90 8.29 -1.72
CA VAL A 75 -7.01 8.90 -0.73
C VAL A 75 -7.80 9.74 0.26
N GLU A 76 -8.75 10.55 -0.21
CA GLU A 76 -9.60 11.38 0.65
C GLU A 76 -10.52 10.51 1.51
N ARG A 77 -11.14 9.47 0.96
CA ARG A 77 -11.96 8.53 1.73
C ARG A 77 -11.17 7.82 2.82
N ILE A 78 -9.92 7.45 2.56
CA ILE A 78 -9.00 6.89 3.57
C ILE A 78 -8.68 7.93 4.64
N ASN A 79 -8.37 9.17 4.25
CA ASN A 79 -8.07 10.25 5.21
C ASN A 79 -9.25 10.54 6.14
N GLN A 80 -10.48 10.43 5.64
CA GLN A 80 -11.71 10.59 6.43
C GLN A 80 -11.92 9.50 7.49
N LEU A 81 -11.22 8.36 7.38
CA LEU A 81 -11.22 7.36 8.45
C LEU A 81 -10.43 7.83 9.68
N ASN A 82 -9.57 8.84 9.54
CA ASN A 82 -8.69 9.33 10.62
C ASN A 82 -7.89 8.19 11.27
N VAL A 83 -7.34 7.28 10.45
CA VAL A 83 -6.51 6.15 10.89
C VAL A 83 -5.08 6.55 11.21
N TYR A 84 -4.65 7.71 10.71
CA TYR A 84 -3.33 8.29 10.97
C TYR A 84 -3.38 9.23 12.18
N ALA A 85 -2.20 9.66 12.66
CA ALA A 85 -2.14 10.69 13.70
C ALA A 85 -2.78 12.01 13.24
N GLU A 86 -3.23 12.83 14.19
CA GLU A 86 -3.85 14.12 13.90
C GLU A 86 -2.93 14.99 13.04
N GLY A 87 -3.49 15.58 11.97
CA GLY A 87 -2.75 16.38 11.00
C GLY A 87 -1.96 15.58 9.96
N ILE A 88 -1.87 14.26 10.09
CA ILE A 88 -1.23 13.39 9.10
C ILE A 88 -2.25 12.90 8.07
N LYS A 89 -1.92 13.05 6.79
CA LYS A 89 -2.73 12.58 5.66
C LYS A 89 -1.89 11.67 4.76
N ALA A 90 -2.56 10.70 4.13
CA ALA A 90 -1.96 9.92 3.06
C ALA A 90 -1.53 10.85 1.92
N ASN A 91 -0.23 10.80 1.61
CA ASN A 91 0.42 11.63 0.60
C ASN A 91 1.25 10.79 -0.39
N HIS A 92 1.22 9.47 -0.25
CA HIS A 92 1.98 8.53 -1.08
C HIS A 92 1.14 7.29 -1.35
N VAL A 93 1.14 6.81 -2.60
CA VAL A 93 0.42 5.61 -3.03
C VAL A 93 1.36 4.71 -3.82
N LEU A 94 1.44 3.45 -3.39
CA LEU A 94 2.11 2.38 -4.12
C LEU A 94 1.07 1.53 -4.84
N VAL A 95 1.20 1.42 -6.16
CA VAL A 95 0.45 0.41 -6.93
C VAL A 95 1.37 -0.78 -7.15
N ASN A 96 1.07 -1.92 -6.53
CA ASN A 96 1.77 -3.18 -6.76
C ASN A 96 0.90 -4.09 -7.61
N GLU A 97 1.49 -4.73 -8.63
CA GLU A 97 0.83 -5.78 -9.41
C GLU A 97 1.51 -7.12 -9.19
N TYR A 98 0.68 -8.14 -8.98
CA TYR A 98 1.07 -9.54 -8.85
C TYR A 98 0.27 -10.39 -9.84
N LEU A 99 0.97 -11.20 -10.63
CA LEU A 99 0.39 -12.25 -11.46
C LEU A 99 0.18 -13.53 -10.64
N PRO A 100 -0.60 -14.52 -11.14
CA PRO A 100 -0.76 -15.79 -10.46
C PRO A 100 0.57 -16.45 -10.08
N GLY A 101 0.72 -16.83 -8.81
CA GLY A 101 1.95 -17.41 -8.25
C GLY A 101 3.00 -16.39 -7.80
N GLN A 102 2.76 -15.09 -7.97
CA GLN A 102 3.64 -14.04 -7.46
C GLN A 102 3.24 -13.59 -6.06
N GLY A 103 4.21 -13.07 -5.33
CA GLY A 103 4.04 -12.50 -4.00
C GLY A 103 5.25 -11.64 -3.63
N ILE A 104 5.32 -11.25 -2.36
CA ILE A 104 6.42 -10.46 -1.81
C ILE A 104 6.98 -11.19 -0.59
N MET A 105 8.31 -11.21 -0.47
CA MET A 105 8.97 -11.78 0.71
C MET A 105 8.62 -10.98 1.97
N PRO A 106 8.65 -11.59 3.16
CA PRO A 106 8.51 -10.85 4.41
C PRO A 106 9.51 -9.70 4.48
N HIS A 107 9.02 -8.51 4.80
CA HIS A 107 9.81 -7.28 4.92
C HIS A 107 9.07 -6.28 5.80
N LEU A 108 9.79 -5.24 6.21
CA LEU A 108 9.23 -4.03 6.82
C LEU A 108 9.21 -2.91 5.79
N ASP A 109 8.24 -2.01 5.92
CA ASP A 109 8.25 -0.76 5.16
C ASP A 109 9.47 0.08 5.55
N GLY A 110 10.02 0.80 4.57
CA GLY A 110 11.20 1.62 4.76
C GLY A 110 10.98 2.75 5.80
N PRO A 111 12.05 3.25 6.43
CA PRO A 111 11.98 4.22 7.53
C PRO A 111 11.43 5.61 7.14
N LEU A 112 11.18 5.84 5.85
CA LEU A 112 10.57 7.06 5.33
C LEU A 112 9.04 7.07 5.46
N PHE A 113 8.42 5.90 5.67
CA PHE A 113 6.97 5.78 5.74
C PHE A 113 6.45 5.97 7.17
N PHE A 114 5.23 6.52 7.26
CA PHE A 114 4.52 6.60 8.53
C PHE A 114 4.21 5.17 9.03
N PRO A 115 4.24 4.88 10.35
CA PRO A 115 4.08 3.52 10.88
C PRO A 115 2.72 2.84 10.59
N THR A 116 1.72 3.60 10.16
CA THR A 116 0.40 3.08 9.77
C THR A 116 0.26 3.13 8.26
N ILE A 117 -0.04 1.99 7.65
CA ILE A 117 -0.39 1.88 6.24
C ILE A 117 -1.87 1.53 6.04
N THR A 118 -2.38 1.85 4.86
CA THR A 118 -3.68 1.36 4.39
C THR A 118 -3.51 0.71 3.03
N THR A 119 -4.24 -0.39 2.79
CA THR A 119 -4.15 -1.16 1.54
C THR A 119 -5.55 -1.40 1.00
N ILE A 120 -5.74 -1.09 -0.28
CA ILE A 120 -6.90 -1.52 -1.06
C ILE A 120 -6.42 -2.65 -1.98
N SER A 121 -7.01 -3.84 -1.84
CA SER A 121 -6.79 -4.94 -2.77
C SER A 121 -7.82 -4.90 -3.90
N CYS A 122 -7.40 -5.21 -5.12
CA CYS A 122 -8.25 -5.21 -6.32
C CYS A 122 -7.89 -6.42 -7.21
N GLY A 123 -8.84 -6.88 -8.01
CA GLY A 123 -8.64 -7.85 -9.10
C GLY A 123 -8.71 -9.32 -8.67
N SER A 124 -8.36 -9.64 -7.43
CA SER A 124 -8.56 -10.97 -6.84
C SER A 124 -8.63 -10.91 -5.32
N HIS A 125 -8.93 -12.06 -4.70
CA HIS A 125 -8.68 -12.24 -3.27
C HIS A 125 -7.16 -12.20 -2.99
N THR A 126 -6.82 -11.80 -1.78
CA THR A 126 -5.43 -11.66 -1.32
C THR A 126 -5.28 -12.29 0.06
N VAL A 127 -4.10 -12.82 0.35
CA VAL A 127 -3.70 -13.26 1.69
C VAL A 127 -2.55 -12.36 2.15
N LEU A 128 -2.65 -11.82 3.35
CA LEU A 128 -1.56 -11.12 4.02
C LEU A 128 -1.14 -11.96 5.23
N GLU A 129 0.14 -12.31 5.28
CA GLU A 129 0.72 -13.06 6.39
C GLU A 129 1.63 -12.15 7.20
N TYR A 130 1.37 -12.07 8.51
CA TYR A 130 2.16 -11.31 9.45
C TYR A 130 3.03 -12.27 10.27
N TYR A 131 4.29 -11.92 10.41
CA TYR A 131 5.29 -12.72 11.12
C TYR A 131 5.83 -11.93 12.31
N GLU A 132 6.10 -12.61 13.41
CA GLU A 132 6.91 -12.02 14.48
C GLU A 132 8.33 -11.79 13.96
N GLN A 133 8.90 -10.63 14.29
CA GLN A 133 10.27 -10.33 13.95
C GLN A 133 11.19 -11.21 14.80
N THR A 134 11.89 -12.15 14.17
CA THR A 134 12.94 -12.93 14.82
C THR A 134 14.22 -12.08 14.92
N GLU A 135 14.98 -12.25 16.01
CA GLU A 135 16.16 -11.41 16.34
C GLU A 135 17.25 -11.40 15.24
N ASP A 136 17.23 -12.36 14.32
CA ASP A 136 18.22 -12.55 13.26
C ASP A 136 18.09 -11.57 12.07
N ALA A 137 17.03 -10.75 11.99
CA ALA A 137 16.79 -9.84 10.87
C ALA A 137 17.61 -8.53 10.92
N ASN A 138 18.42 -8.30 11.96
CA ASN A 138 19.23 -7.08 12.12
C ASN A 138 20.62 -7.13 11.45
N GLY A 139 20.89 -8.08 10.55
CA GLY A 139 22.21 -8.20 9.96
C GLY A 139 22.24 -8.82 8.58
N GLN A 140 21.90 -8.04 7.54
CA GLN A 140 22.63 -8.03 6.26
C GLN A 140 22.03 -6.96 5.31
N ASP A 141 22.71 -5.82 5.25
CA ASP A 141 22.64 -4.92 4.09
C ASP A 141 23.14 -5.70 2.87
N GLY A 142 22.22 -6.03 1.97
CA GLY A 142 22.51 -6.69 0.70
C GLY A 142 23.22 -5.74 -0.26
N SER A 143 24.54 -5.65 -0.13
CA SER A 143 25.43 -5.21 -1.20
C SER A 143 25.93 -6.45 -1.95
N GLY A 144 25.43 -6.62 -3.17
CA GLY A 144 25.83 -7.66 -4.14
C GLY A 144 25.28 -7.31 -5.51
#